data_AF-A0A7J7VHF3-F1
#
_entry.id   AF-A0A7J7VHF3-F1
#
_cell.length_a   1.000
_cell.length_b   1.000
_cell.length_c   1.000
_cell.angle_alpha   90.00
_cell.angle_beta   90.00
_cell.angle_gamma   90.00
#
_symmetry.space_group_name_H-M   'P 1'
#
loop_
_entity.id
_entity.type
_entity.pdbx_description
1 polymer ?
#
loop_
_entity_poly.entity_id
_entity_poly.type
_entity_poly.pdbx_seq_one_letter_code
_entity_poly.pdbx_strand_id
1 'polypeptide(L)'
;MAPYTIVYFPVRGRCEATRMLLADQGQSWKEEVVTKETWLQGTLKASCLYGQLPKFQDGDLTLYQSNAILRHLGRSLGLYGKDQREAALVDVVNDGVEDLRCKYATLIYTNYEAGKEDYVKELPGRLKPFETLLSQNQGGQAFIVGNQISYADYNLLDLLLIHQVLAPSCLDSLPLLSAYVSRLSARPKLKAFLASPEHVNRPINGNGKQ
;
A
#
# COMPACT_ATOMS: atom_id res chain seq x y z
N MET A 1 -9.65 6.61 -23.27
CA MET A 1 -8.78 7.29 -22.27
C MET A 1 -8.98 6.55 -20.96
N ALA A 2 -7.90 6.12 -20.30
CA ALA A 2 -8.01 5.55 -18.96
C ALA A 2 -8.53 6.64 -18.01
N PRO A 3 -9.58 6.39 -17.20
CA PRO A 3 -10.16 7.42 -16.33
C PRO A 3 -9.18 7.87 -15.25
N TYR A 4 -8.21 7.00 -14.89
CA TYR A 4 -7.28 7.23 -13.80
C TYR A 4 -5.89 7.67 -14.28
N THR A 5 -5.31 8.68 -13.61
CA THR A 5 -3.89 9.05 -13.76
C THR A 5 -3.22 9.09 -12.39
N ILE A 6 -2.10 8.38 -12.25
CA ILE A 6 -1.23 8.43 -11.07
C ILE A 6 -0.03 9.31 -11.41
N VAL A 7 0.17 10.40 -10.66
CA VAL A 7 1.34 11.27 -10.77
C VAL A 7 2.24 11.04 -9.55
N TYR A 8 3.41 10.42 -9.76
CA TYR A 8 4.30 10.04 -8.67
C TYR A 8 5.77 9.95 -9.11
N PHE A 9 6.66 9.83 -8.12
CA PHE A 9 8.07 9.52 -8.35
C PHE A 9 8.25 8.11 -8.94
N PRO A 10 9.39 7.81 -9.60
CA PRO A 10 9.68 6.48 -10.17
C PRO A 10 10.02 5.42 -9.10
N VAL A 11 9.18 5.30 -8.06
CA VAL A 11 9.29 4.36 -6.95
C VAL A 11 7.92 3.75 -6.67
N ARG A 12 7.88 2.59 -6.02
CA ARG A 12 6.64 1.95 -5.57
C ARG A 12 5.97 2.84 -4.52
N GLY A 13 6.66 3.03 -3.40
CA GLY A 13 6.32 3.97 -2.33
C GLY A 13 4.85 3.96 -1.94
N ARG A 14 4.27 5.15 -1.72
CA ARG A 14 2.88 5.30 -1.29
C ARG A 14 1.83 5.05 -2.38
N CYS A 15 2.24 4.75 -3.62
CA CYS A 15 1.32 4.43 -4.72
C CYS A 15 1.12 2.93 -4.92
N GLU A 16 1.94 2.09 -4.30
CA GLU A 16 1.96 0.67 -4.66
C GLU A 16 0.66 -0.05 -4.32
N ALA A 17 0.09 0.24 -3.14
CA ALA A 17 -1.24 -0.23 -2.77
C ALA A 17 -2.31 0.18 -3.79
N THR A 18 -2.28 1.43 -4.27
CA THR A 18 -3.21 1.94 -5.28
C THR A 18 -3.07 1.20 -6.61
N ARG A 19 -1.83 0.95 -7.04
CA ARG A 19 -1.53 0.22 -8.29
C ARG A 19 -1.98 -1.23 -8.22
N MET A 20 -1.67 -1.92 -7.11
CA MET A 20 -2.15 -3.28 -6.85
C MET A 20 -3.68 -3.35 -6.87
N LEU A 21 -4.36 -2.40 -6.22
CA LEU A 21 -5.82 -2.30 -6.23
C LEU A 21 -6.35 -2.15 -7.66
N LEU A 22 -5.87 -1.16 -8.41
CA LEU A 22 -6.34 -0.92 -9.78
C LEU A 22 -6.09 -2.14 -10.69
N ALA A 23 -4.90 -2.73 -10.62
CA ALA A 23 -4.55 -3.92 -11.40
C ALA A 23 -5.46 -5.11 -11.07
N ASP A 24 -5.64 -5.44 -9.79
CA ASP A 24 -6.45 -6.57 -9.36
C ASP A 24 -7.93 -6.38 -9.70
N GLN A 25 -8.42 -5.13 -9.73
CA GLN A 25 -9.77 -4.78 -10.16
C GLN A 25 -9.91 -4.68 -11.69
N GLY A 26 -8.83 -4.89 -12.45
CA GLY A 26 -8.83 -4.79 -13.91
C GLY A 26 -9.06 -3.37 -14.44
N GLN A 27 -8.72 -2.36 -13.64
CA GLN A 27 -8.77 -0.97 -14.04
C GLN A 27 -7.50 -0.61 -14.81
N SER A 28 -7.64 0.28 -15.79
CA SER A 28 -6.51 0.88 -16.50
C SER A 28 -6.22 2.26 -15.92
N TRP A 29 -4.96 2.65 -15.91
CA TRP A 29 -4.53 3.99 -15.52
C TRP A 29 -3.34 4.44 -16.35
N LYS A 30 -3.09 5.74 -16.36
CA LYS A 30 -1.86 6.35 -16.86
C LYS A 30 -0.90 6.60 -15.71
N GLU A 31 0.38 6.30 -15.90
CA GLU A 31 1.45 6.73 -15.00
C GLU A 31 2.09 8.01 -15.56
N GLU A 32 2.12 9.08 -14.77
CA GLU A 32 2.91 10.27 -15.02
C GLU A 32 4.08 10.30 -14.05
N VAL A 33 5.25 9.91 -14.55
CA VAL A 33 6.47 9.81 -13.76
C VAL A 33 7.09 11.19 -13.59
N VAL A 34 7.26 11.60 -12.34
CA VAL A 34 7.92 12.86 -11.96
C VAL A 34 9.35 12.57 -11.55
N THR A 35 10.32 13.07 -12.32
CA THR A 35 11.74 12.93 -11.97
C THR A 35 12.12 13.89 -10.83
N LYS A 36 13.27 13.63 -10.20
CA LYS A 36 13.81 14.51 -9.15
C LYS A 36 14.06 15.92 -9.70
N GLU A 37 14.58 16.03 -10.91
CA GLU A 37 14.87 17.29 -11.61
C GLU A 37 13.58 18.08 -11.84
N THR A 38 12.54 17.42 -12.36
CA THR A 38 11.21 18.02 -12.57
C THR A 38 10.60 18.51 -11.26
N TRP A 39 10.75 17.74 -10.18
CA TRP A 39 10.24 18.13 -8.86
C TRP A 39 11.00 19.32 -8.27
N LEU A 40 12.32 19.39 -8.45
CA LEU A 40 13.18 20.48 -7.95
C LEU A 40 12.98 21.80 -8.69
N GLN A 41 12.40 21.80 -9.90
CA GLN A 41 11.96 23.04 -10.57
C GLN A 41 10.83 23.76 -9.81
N GLY A 42 10.15 23.08 -8.87
CA GLY A 42 9.23 23.71 -7.92
C GLY A 42 7.82 24.01 -8.44
N THR A 43 7.62 24.16 -9.75
CA THR A 43 6.31 24.47 -10.35
C THR A 43 5.25 23.43 -9.99
N LEU A 44 5.54 22.14 -10.22
CA LEU A 44 4.61 21.06 -9.86
C LEU A 44 4.37 21.00 -8.36
N LYS A 45 5.43 21.11 -7.54
CA LYS A 45 5.34 21.10 -6.08
C LYS A 45 4.42 22.22 -5.58
N ALA A 46 4.58 23.45 -6.07
CA ALA A 46 3.76 24.60 -5.68
C ALA A 46 2.29 24.43 -6.09
N SER A 47 2.02 23.72 -7.19
CA SER A 47 0.64 23.42 -7.63
C SER A 47 -0.04 22.29 -6.83
N CYS A 48 0.73 21.46 -6.12
CA CYS A 48 0.18 20.39 -5.29
C CYS A 48 -0.39 20.95 -3.98
N LEU A 49 -1.61 20.56 -3.60
CA LEU A 49 -2.32 21.05 -2.41
C LEU A 49 -1.47 21.05 -1.13
N TYR A 50 -0.70 19.98 -0.90
CA TYR A 50 0.18 19.84 0.26
C TYR A 50 1.67 19.88 -0.10
N GLY A 51 2.02 20.36 -1.30
CA GLY A 51 3.40 20.37 -1.76
C GLY A 51 4.04 18.98 -1.84
N GLN A 52 3.24 17.92 -2.05
CA GLN A 52 3.64 16.52 -2.02
C GLN A 52 2.92 15.71 -3.12
N LEU A 53 3.51 14.56 -3.45
CA LEU A 53 2.89 13.51 -4.27
C LEU A 53 2.54 12.31 -3.35
N PRO A 54 1.57 11.46 -3.68
CA PRO A 54 0.88 11.37 -4.97
C PRO A 54 -0.16 12.45 -5.25
N LYS A 55 -0.27 12.80 -6.52
CA LYS A 55 -1.46 13.40 -7.13
C LYS A 55 -2.15 12.31 -7.95
N PHE A 56 -3.48 12.28 -7.90
CA PHE A 56 -4.31 11.33 -8.64
C PHE A 56 -5.42 12.06 -9.36
N GLN A 57 -5.80 11.58 -10.54
CA GLN A 57 -6.92 12.11 -11.30
C GLN A 57 -7.91 11.00 -11.62
N ASP A 58 -9.20 11.28 -11.43
CA ASP A 58 -10.33 10.47 -11.85
C ASP A 58 -11.29 11.38 -12.64
N GLY A 59 -11.16 11.39 -13.96
CA GLY A 59 -11.84 12.39 -14.79
C GLY A 59 -11.40 13.82 -14.43
N ASP A 60 -12.34 14.66 -14.00
CA ASP A 60 -12.12 16.04 -13.56
C ASP A 60 -11.73 16.16 -12.08
N LEU A 61 -11.94 15.10 -11.29
CA LEU A 61 -11.58 15.07 -9.87
C LEU A 61 -10.06 14.91 -9.73
N THR A 62 -9.43 15.89 -9.10
CA THR A 62 -8.01 15.80 -8.68
C THR A 62 -7.93 15.55 -7.17
N LEU A 63 -7.22 14.48 -6.79
CA LEU A 63 -6.98 14.10 -5.40
C LEU A 63 -5.49 14.13 -5.05
N TYR A 64 -5.22 14.31 -3.76
CA TYR A 64 -3.93 14.14 -3.12
C TYR A 64 -4.11 13.21 -1.91
N GLN A 65 -3.02 12.85 -1.23
CA GLN A 65 -2.99 11.90 -0.10
C GLN A 65 -3.27 10.45 -0.52
N SER A 66 -2.29 9.57 -0.36
CA SER A 66 -2.41 8.16 -0.78
C SER A 66 -3.61 7.45 -0.17
N ASN A 67 -3.90 7.69 1.11
CA ASN A 67 -5.03 7.05 1.79
C ASN A 67 -6.39 7.63 1.37
N ALA A 68 -6.46 8.90 0.97
CA ALA A 68 -7.69 9.46 0.40
C ALA A 68 -7.97 8.86 -0.99
N ILE A 69 -6.93 8.63 -1.79
CA ILE A 69 -7.02 7.96 -3.09
C ILE A 69 -7.51 6.51 -2.91
N LEU A 70 -6.92 5.76 -1.97
CA LEU A 70 -7.36 4.40 -1.65
C LEU A 70 -8.83 4.36 -1.20
N ARG A 71 -9.24 5.27 -0.31
CA ARG A 71 -10.64 5.37 0.14
C ARG A 71 -11.60 5.79 -0.98
N HIS A 72 -11.16 6.65 -1.90
CA HIS A 72 -11.94 7.04 -3.09
C HIS A 72 -12.20 5.83 -3.99
N LEU A 73 -11.16 5.07 -4.31
CA LEU A 73 -11.27 3.83 -5.08
C LEU A 73 -12.07 2.77 -4.33
N GLY A 74 -11.87 2.66 -3.02
CA GLY A 74 -12.65 1.79 -2.16
C GLY A 74 -14.15 2.06 -2.22
N ARG A 75 -14.56 3.34 -2.16
CA ARG A 75 -15.97 3.72 -2.29
C ARG A 75 -16.53 3.49 -3.69
N SER A 76 -15.81 3.91 -4.73
CA SER A 76 -16.30 3.85 -6.12
C SER A 76 -16.32 2.44 -6.72
N LEU A 77 -15.46 1.53 -6.22
CA LEU A 77 -15.35 0.15 -6.71
C LEU A 77 -15.95 -0.90 -5.77
N GLY A 78 -16.60 -0.47 -4.66
CA GLY A 78 -17.25 -1.39 -3.71
C GLY A 78 -16.28 -2.20 -2.84
N LEU A 79 -15.13 -1.62 -2.48
CA LEU A 79 -14.05 -2.25 -1.70
C LEU A 79 -13.93 -1.61 -0.30
N TYR A 80 -15.05 -1.33 0.36
CA TYR A 80 -15.11 -0.59 1.63
C TYR A 80 -16.01 -1.27 2.67
N GLY A 81 -16.06 -2.61 2.65
CA GLY A 81 -16.97 -3.37 3.50
C GLY A 81 -18.43 -3.30 3.04
N LYS A 82 -19.27 -4.20 3.54
CA LYS A 82 -20.67 -4.31 3.10
C LYS A 82 -21.62 -3.34 3.80
N ASP A 83 -21.22 -2.81 4.95
CA ASP A 83 -22.02 -1.94 5.81
C ASP A 83 -21.12 -0.96 6.57
N GLN A 84 -21.73 -0.03 7.32
CA GLN A 84 -21.00 0.99 8.07
C GLN A 84 -20.07 0.39 9.15
N ARG A 85 -20.41 -0.78 9.69
CA ARG A 85 -19.59 -1.45 10.71
C ARG A 85 -18.33 -2.01 10.07
N GLU A 86 -18.46 -2.72 8.94
CA GLU A 86 -17.30 -3.21 8.19
C GLU A 86 -16.46 -2.04 7.65
N ALA A 87 -17.08 -0.96 7.16
CA ALA A 87 -16.36 0.22 6.71
C ALA A 87 -15.49 0.81 7.83
N ALA A 88 -16.03 0.95 9.04
CA ALA A 88 -15.27 1.41 10.20
C ALA A 88 -14.10 0.48 10.56
N LEU A 89 -14.28 -0.85 10.45
CA LEU A 89 -13.20 -1.80 10.68
C LEU A 89 -12.12 -1.73 9.59
N VAL A 90 -12.51 -1.52 8.33
CA VAL A 90 -11.58 -1.29 7.21
C VAL A 90 -10.76 -0.03 7.46
N ASP A 91 -11.38 1.04 7.98
CA ASP A 91 -10.68 2.26 8.39
C ASP A 91 -9.66 2.01 9.50
N VAL A 92 -10.06 1.30 10.56
CA VAL A 92 -9.16 0.93 11.68
C VAL A 92 -7.94 0.16 11.17
N VAL A 93 -8.13 -0.81 10.27
CA VAL A 93 -7.02 -1.56 9.65
C VAL A 93 -6.11 -0.61 8.90
N ASN A 94 -6.66 0.22 8.01
CA ASN A 94 -5.86 1.06 7.14
C ASN A 94 -5.07 2.11 7.93
N ASP A 95 -5.63 2.67 8.99
CA ASP A 95 -4.95 3.65 9.82
C ASP A 95 -3.82 2.98 10.63
N GLY A 96 -4.02 1.74 11.10
CA GLY A 96 -2.93 0.93 11.67
C GLY A 96 -1.81 0.60 10.67
N VAL A 97 -2.16 0.34 9.41
CA VAL A 97 -1.19 0.17 8.31
C VAL A 97 -0.40 1.46 8.08
N GLU A 98 -1.06 2.62 8.08
CA GLU A 98 -0.40 3.92 7.91
C GLU A 98 0.55 4.24 9.06
N ASP A 99 0.18 3.94 10.30
CA ASP A 99 1.02 4.13 11.48
C ASP A 99 2.32 3.33 11.40
N LEU A 100 2.28 2.10 10.88
CA LEU A 100 3.47 1.28 10.67
C LEU A 100 4.25 1.73 9.43
N ARG A 101 3.57 2.13 8.36
CA ARG A 101 4.19 2.68 7.14
C ARG A 101 4.96 3.96 7.42
N CYS A 102 4.46 4.83 8.29
CA CYS A 102 5.18 6.01 8.75
C CYS A 102 6.49 5.63 9.46
N LYS A 103 6.46 4.65 10.37
CA LYS A 103 7.66 4.15 11.06
C LYS A 103 8.66 3.53 10.08
N TYR A 104 8.18 2.73 9.12
CA TYR A 104 9.01 2.19 8.04
C TYR A 104 9.67 3.33 7.25
N ALA A 105 8.91 4.34 6.82
CA ALA A 105 9.45 5.47 6.09
C ALA A 105 10.51 6.25 6.90
N THR A 106 10.27 6.48 8.19
CA THR A 106 11.28 7.08 9.08
C THR A 106 12.56 6.24 9.12
N LEU A 107 12.45 4.92 9.33
CA LEU A 107 13.62 4.04 9.27
C LEU A 107 14.36 4.20 7.94
N ILE A 108 13.66 4.01 6.81
CA ILE A 108 14.25 4.03 5.46
C ILE A 108 14.98 5.34 5.16
N TYR A 109 14.34 6.48 5.42
CA TYR A 109 14.82 7.78 4.94
C TYR A 109 15.67 8.53 5.96
N THR A 110 15.63 8.19 7.25
CA THR A 110 16.33 8.98 8.29
C THR A 110 17.26 8.19 9.19
N ASN A 111 17.04 6.88 9.41
CA ASN A 111 17.81 6.14 10.43
C ASN A 111 18.10 4.68 10.08
N TYR A 112 18.31 4.35 8.80
CA TYR A 112 18.38 2.95 8.37
C TYR A 112 19.51 2.16 9.03
N GLU A 113 20.76 2.66 9.00
CA GLU A 113 21.91 1.87 9.47
C GLU A 113 21.88 1.65 10.99
N ALA A 114 21.55 2.69 11.76
CA ALA A 114 21.57 2.61 13.23
C ALA A 114 20.25 2.09 13.81
N GLY A 115 19.12 2.28 13.13
CA GLY A 115 17.78 1.94 13.65
C GLY A 115 17.22 0.61 13.17
N LYS A 116 17.81 -0.04 12.17
CA LYS A 116 17.22 -1.25 11.56
C LYS A 116 17.11 -2.41 12.54
N GLU A 117 18.14 -2.65 13.35
CA GLU A 117 18.14 -3.75 14.32
C GLU A 117 16.98 -3.64 15.31
N ASP A 118 16.86 -2.48 15.98
CA ASP A 118 15.76 -2.20 16.91
C ASP A 118 14.39 -2.26 16.24
N TYR A 119 14.28 -1.70 15.02
CA TYR A 119 13.05 -1.76 14.25
C TYR A 119 12.60 -3.21 13.99
N VAL A 120 13.52 -4.07 13.55
CA VAL A 120 13.24 -5.48 13.24
C VAL A 120 12.91 -6.25 14.52
N LYS A 121 13.56 -5.94 15.64
CA LYS A 121 13.26 -6.53 16.95
C LYS A 121 11.83 -6.23 17.40
N GLU A 122 11.32 -5.03 17.16
CA GLU A 122 9.96 -4.63 17.51
C GLU A 122 8.89 -5.05 16.49
N LEU A 123 9.30 -5.39 15.27
CA LEU A 123 8.41 -5.68 14.15
C LEU A 123 7.36 -6.77 14.46
N PRO A 124 7.68 -7.90 15.12
CA PRO A 124 6.67 -8.91 15.46
C PRO A 124 5.52 -8.33 16.30
N GLY A 125 5.83 -7.47 17.27
CA GLY A 125 4.83 -6.80 18.11
C GLY A 125 3.93 -5.85 17.31
N ARG A 126 4.49 -5.21 16.27
CA ARG A 126 3.78 -4.29 15.38
C ARG A 126 2.92 -5.01 14.34
N LEU A 127 3.27 -6.25 13.96
CA LEU A 127 2.49 -7.07 13.02
C LEU A 127 1.40 -7.90 13.70
N LYS A 128 1.58 -8.26 14.98
CA LYS A 128 0.63 -9.05 15.78
C LYS A 128 -0.83 -8.54 15.75
N PRO A 129 -1.14 -7.23 15.72
CA PRO A 129 -2.51 -6.76 15.59
C PRO A 129 -3.20 -7.26 14.32
N PHE A 130 -2.52 -7.29 13.17
CA PHE A 130 -3.10 -7.77 11.91
C PHE A 130 -3.33 -9.29 11.92
N GLU A 131 -2.42 -10.06 12.51
CA GLU A 131 -2.60 -11.49 12.76
C GLU A 131 -3.83 -11.75 13.65
N THR A 132 -4.02 -10.92 14.67
CA THR A 132 -5.16 -11.00 15.60
C THR A 132 -6.48 -10.67 14.88
N LEU A 133 -6.49 -9.67 14.00
CA LEU A 133 -7.67 -9.34 13.20
C LEU A 133 -8.04 -10.46 12.24
N LEU A 134 -7.05 -11.09 11.59
CA LEU A 134 -7.30 -12.28 10.76
C LEU A 134 -7.89 -13.43 11.57
N SER A 135 -7.35 -13.72 12.77
CA SER A 135 -7.86 -14.83 13.59
C SER A 135 -9.32 -14.61 14.03
N GLN A 136 -9.72 -13.36 14.23
CA GLN A 136 -11.09 -12.96 14.57
C GLN A 136 -12.05 -12.95 13.37
N ASN A 137 -11.55 -12.95 12.13
CA ASN A 137 -12.36 -12.96 10.92
C ASN A 137 -12.26 -14.30 10.18
N GLN A 138 -13.18 -15.21 10.48
CA GLN A 138 -13.27 -16.54 9.83
C GLN A 138 -11.95 -17.34 9.90
N GLY A 139 -11.21 -17.20 11.00
CA GLY A 139 -9.93 -17.91 11.19
C GLY A 139 -8.88 -17.58 10.13
N GLY A 140 -8.89 -16.36 9.59
CA GLY A 140 -7.92 -15.86 8.61
C GLY A 140 -8.09 -16.38 7.18
N GLN A 141 -9.17 -17.11 6.90
CA GLN A 141 -9.44 -17.71 5.59
C GLN A 141 -10.05 -16.71 4.58
N ALA A 142 -10.59 -15.60 5.05
CA ALA A 142 -11.26 -14.58 4.24
C ALA A 142 -10.33 -13.39 3.88
N PHE A 143 -10.74 -12.15 4.14
CA PHE A 143 -9.92 -10.94 3.98
C PHE A 143 -9.60 -10.34 5.36
N ILE A 144 -8.92 -9.20 5.44
CA ILE A 144 -8.64 -8.57 6.73
C ILE A 144 -9.91 -8.14 7.46
N VAL A 145 -10.97 -7.77 6.71
CA VAL A 145 -12.32 -7.49 7.22
C VAL A 145 -13.35 -8.16 6.32
N GLY A 146 -14.35 -8.82 6.90
CA GLY A 146 -15.46 -9.42 6.16
C GLY A 146 -15.03 -10.54 5.20
N ASN A 147 -15.87 -10.81 4.20
CA ASN A 147 -15.65 -11.86 3.19
C ASN A 147 -15.40 -11.31 1.77
N GLN A 148 -15.27 -9.99 1.63
CA GLN A 148 -14.95 -9.31 0.38
C GLN A 148 -13.66 -8.51 0.56
N ILE A 149 -12.88 -8.38 -0.51
CA ILE A 149 -11.64 -7.61 -0.47
C ILE A 149 -11.94 -6.12 -0.29
N SER A 150 -11.12 -5.44 0.49
CA SER A 150 -11.21 -4.00 0.74
C SER A 150 -9.96 -3.25 0.25
N TYR A 151 -10.00 -1.92 0.17
CA TYR A 151 -8.80 -1.14 -0.12
C TYR A 151 -7.70 -1.34 0.93
N ALA A 152 -8.07 -1.64 2.18
CA ALA A 152 -7.14 -1.88 3.27
C ALA A 152 -6.35 -3.18 3.08
N ASP A 153 -6.92 -4.17 2.39
CA ASP A 153 -6.20 -5.42 2.06
C ASP A 153 -5.00 -5.15 1.15
N TYR A 154 -5.15 -4.29 0.14
CA TYR A 154 -4.05 -3.94 -0.75
C TYR A 154 -2.97 -3.12 -0.02
N ASN A 155 -3.37 -2.22 0.89
CA ASN A 155 -2.42 -1.43 1.67
C ASN A 155 -1.64 -2.28 2.68
N LEU A 156 -2.33 -3.21 3.35
CA LEU A 156 -1.71 -4.19 4.24
C LEU A 156 -0.81 -5.14 3.47
N LEU A 157 -1.22 -5.64 2.30
CA LEU A 157 -0.40 -6.52 1.48
C LEU A 157 0.92 -5.83 1.09
N ASP A 158 0.88 -4.59 0.61
CA ASP A 158 2.10 -3.84 0.31
C ASP A 158 3.00 -3.71 1.54
N LEU A 159 2.41 -3.36 2.69
CA LEU A 159 3.13 -3.24 3.95
C LEU A 159 3.83 -4.56 4.31
N LEU A 160 3.17 -5.71 4.16
CA LEU A 160 3.76 -7.01 4.47
C LEU A 160 4.88 -7.35 3.47
N LEU A 161 4.69 -7.11 2.18
CA LEU A 161 5.69 -7.38 1.14
C LEU A 161 6.97 -6.57 1.36
N ILE A 162 6.88 -5.27 1.66
CA ILE A 162 8.09 -4.45 1.94
C ILE A 162 8.78 -4.90 3.23
N HIS A 163 8.04 -5.38 4.23
CA HIS A 163 8.64 -5.91 5.46
C HIS A 163 9.29 -7.27 5.26
N GLN A 164 8.79 -8.12 4.35
CA GLN A 164 9.50 -9.34 3.94
C GLN A 164 10.81 -9.04 3.21
N VAL A 165 10.89 -7.92 2.48
CA VAL A 165 12.19 -7.48 1.90
C VAL A 165 13.12 -6.95 2.99
N LEU A 166 12.61 -6.15 3.94
CA LEU A 166 13.40 -5.60 5.04
C LEU A 166 13.93 -6.67 6.01
N ALA A 167 13.08 -7.65 6.34
CA ALA A 167 13.31 -8.73 7.30
C ALA A 167 12.62 -10.03 6.81
N PRO A 168 13.32 -10.89 6.05
CA PRO A 168 12.74 -12.06 5.36
C PRO A 168 11.91 -13.01 6.21
N SER A 169 12.26 -13.23 7.47
CA SER A 169 11.58 -14.15 8.38
C SER A 169 10.48 -13.49 9.23
N CYS A 170 10.11 -12.23 8.97
CA CYS A 170 9.19 -11.48 9.85
C CYS A 170 7.78 -12.09 9.96
N LEU A 171 7.37 -12.95 9.02
CA LEU A 171 6.07 -13.61 9.02
C LEU A 171 6.11 -15.08 9.47
N ASP A 172 7.28 -15.65 9.76
CA ASP A 172 7.42 -17.09 10.07
C ASP A 172 6.63 -17.50 11.32
N SER A 173 6.48 -16.58 12.27
CA SER A 173 5.69 -16.76 13.50
C SER A 173 4.24 -16.27 13.40
N LEU A 174 3.81 -15.83 12.22
CA LEU A 174 2.50 -15.21 11.96
C LEU A 174 1.81 -15.98 10.80
N PRO A 175 1.34 -17.21 11.06
CA PRO A 175 0.88 -18.12 10.00
C PRO A 175 -0.33 -17.59 9.22
N LEU A 176 -1.24 -16.83 9.85
CA LEU A 176 -2.39 -16.28 9.13
C LEU A 176 -1.97 -15.18 8.16
N LEU A 177 -1.08 -14.28 8.57
CA LEU A 177 -0.50 -13.26 7.70
C LEU A 177 0.31 -13.87 6.56
N SER A 178 1.11 -14.90 6.83
CA SER A 178 1.87 -15.61 5.79
C SER A 178 0.95 -16.26 4.74
N ALA A 179 -0.11 -16.94 5.19
CA ALA A 179 -1.13 -17.51 4.31
C ALA A 179 -1.92 -16.44 3.56
N TYR A 180 -2.22 -15.31 4.20
CA TYR A 180 -2.91 -14.17 3.62
C TYR A 180 -2.11 -13.53 2.48
N VAL A 181 -0.81 -13.26 2.68
CA VAL A 181 0.10 -12.74 1.65
C VAL A 181 0.12 -13.68 0.45
N SER A 182 0.28 -14.97 0.69
CA SER A 182 0.31 -16.00 -0.36
C SER A 182 -1.00 -16.04 -1.15
N ARG A 183 -2.15 -16.01 -0.45
CA ARG A 183 -3.49 -16.07 -1.06
C ARG A 183 -3.76 -14.83 -1.91
N LEU A 184 -3.51 -13.63 -1.40
CA LEU A 184 -3.74 -12.40 -2.16
C LEU A 184 -2.81 -12.28 -3.36
N SER A 185 -1.52 -12.55 -3.17
CA SER A 185 -0.53 -12.49 -4.26
C SER A 185 -0.80 -13.51 -5.37
N ALA A 186 -1.55 -14.58 -5.09
CA ALA A 186 -1.94 -15.58 -6.07
C ALA A 186 -3.18 -15.21 -6.90
N ARG A 187 -3.90 -14.13 -6.56
CA ARG A 187 -5.07 -13.65 -7.33
C ARG A 187 -4.62 -13.36 -8.77
N PRO A 188 -5.31 -13.85 -9.83
CA PRO A 188 -4.73 -13.88 -11.17
C PRO A 188 -4.23 -12.54 -11.72
N LYS A 189 -5.03 -11.48 -11.57
CA LYS A 189 -4.67 -10.13 -12.04
C LYS A 189 -3.56 -9.51 -11.20
N LEU A 190 -3.65 -9.61 -9.87
CA LEU A 190 -2.61 -9.13 -8.97
C LEU A 190 -1.28 -9.86 -9.17
N LYS A 191 -1.32 -11.19 -9.32
CA LYS A 191 -0.13 -12.01 -9.62
C LYS A 191 0.55 -11.55 -10.91
N ALA A 192 -0.23 -11.29 -11.96
CA ALA A 192 0.30 -10.78 -13.22
C ALA A 192 0.96 -9.40 -13.05
N PHE A 193 0.32 -8.50 -12.29
CA PHE A 193 0.89 -7.19 -11.97
C PHE A 193 2.18 -7.30 -11.15
N LEU A 194 2.21 -8.11 -10.10
CA LEU A 194 3.40 -8.29 -9.26
C LEU A 194 4.58 -8.93 -10.04
N ALA A 195 4.32 -9.69 -11.09
CA ALA A 195 5.34 -10.24 -11.97
C ALA A 195 5.74 -9.31 -13.14
N SER A 196 5.02 -8.19 -13.33
CA SER A 196 5.21 -7.31 -14.48
C SER A 196 6.48 -6.45 -14.34
N PRO A 197 7.09 -6.01 -15.47
CA PRO A 197 8.24 -5.11 -15.44
C PRO A 197 7.97 -3.78 -14.74
N GLU A 198 6.74 -3.25 -14.83
CA GLU A 198 6.35 -1.98 -14.19
C GLU A 198 6.36 -2.06 -12.66
N HIS A 199 6.16 -3.24 -12.08
CA HIS A 199 6.34 -3.51 -10.65
C HIS A 199 7.78 -3.89 -10.32
N VAL A 200 8.31 -4.92 -11.00
CA VAL A 200 9.60 -5.54 -10.65
C VAL A 200 10.77 -4.56 -10.80
N ASN A 201 10.79 -3.77 -11.88
CA ASN A 201 11.90 -2.85 -12.15
C ASN A 201 11.80 -1.54 -11.35
N ARG A 202 10.68 -1.33 -10.65
CA ARG A 202 10.45 -0.12 -9.86
C ARG A 202 10.98 -0.34 -8.44
N PRO A 203 11.93 0.48 -7.95
CA PRO A 203 12.46 0.34 -6.60
C PRO A 203 11.38 0.64 -5.55
N ILE A 204 11.47 -0.02 -4.39
CA ILE A 204 10.50 0.19 -3.30
C ILE A 204 10.55 1.66 -2.83
N ASN A 205 11.76 2.17 -2.58
CA ASN A 205 12.03 3.50 -2.05
C ASN A 205 12.98 4.30 -2.96
N GLY A 206 13.01 5.62 -2.77
CA GLY A 206 13.78 6.54 -3.62
C GLY A 206 15.26 6.69 -3.27
N ASN A 207 15.74 6.07 -2.19
CA ASN A 207 17.12 6.19 -1.71
C ASN A 207 17.93 4.89 -1.85
N GLY A 208 17.39 3.88 -2.55
CA GLY A 208 18.05 2.58 -2.76
C GLY A 208 18.03 1.64 -1.55
N LYS A 209 17.43 2.04 -0.41
CA LYS A 209 17.25 1.19 0.77
C LYS A 209 15.89 0.51 0.73
N GLN A 210 15.79 -0.68 1.32
CA GLN A 210 14.56 -1.47 1.34
C GLN A 210 14.41 -2.29 2.62
#